data_AF-B7L398-F1
#
_entry.id   AF-B7L398-F1
#
_cell.length_a   1.000
_cell.length_b   1.000
_cell.length_c   1.000
_cell.angle_alpha   90.00
_cell.angle_beta   90.00
_cell.angle_gamma   90.00
#
_symmetry.space_group_name_H-M   'P 1'
#
loop_
_entity.id
_entity.type
_entity.pdbx_description
1 polymer ?
#
loop_
_entity_poly.entity_id
_entity_poly.type
_entity_poly.pdbx_seq_one_letter_code
_entity_poly.pdbx_strand_id
1 'polypeptide(L)'
;MISSQAAPASVPDQIWTPLKAVVARGAHVSLAIAEPVDLRLSIDLGFSVIEAVGIDQVGDLIEGFQLQDEERIACNRYGFVLTEEEHEDGVRLVIYRDKHTEVRIPRSDYDRIAGSVSELVADPNVQAAVERAYSRHAATLRGEAWHPGPQGCGA
;
A
#
# COMPACT_ATOMS: atom_id res chain seq x y z
N MET A 1 28.29 -32.61 -13.78
CA MET A 1 26.99 -32.77 -13.10
C MET A 1 26.41 -31.37 -12.97
N ILE A 2 25.39 -31.03 -13.74
CA ILE A 2 24.78 -29.70 -13.74
C ILE A 2 23.56 -29.80 -12.83
N SER A 3 23.66 -29.23 -11.63
CA SER A 3 22.55 -29.12 -10.70
C SER A 3 21.45 -28.29 -11.34
N SER A 4 20.32 -28.92 -11.65
CA SER A 4 19.12 -28.23 -12.11
C SER A 4 18.58 -27.41 -10.94
N GLN A 5 18.84 -26.11 -10.95
CA GLN A 5 18.19 -25.15 -10.06
C GLN A 5 16.70 -25.14 -10.42
N ALA A 6 15.86 -25.67 -9.54
CA ALA A 6 14.42 -25.56 -9.67
C ALA A 6 14.05 -24.07 -9.69
N ALA A 7 13.36 -23.64 -10.74
CA ALA A 7 12.75 -22.31 -10.77
C ALA A 7 11.86 -22.15 -9.53
N PRO A 8 11.84 -20.99 -8.86
CA PRO A 8 10.89 -20.75 -7.78
C PRO A 8 9.49 -21.04 -8.33
N ALA A 9 8.73 -21.88 -7.62
CA ALA A 9 7.37 -22.17 -7.98
C ALA A 9 6.62 -20.84 -8.14
N SER A 10 6.08 -20.60 -9.33
CA SER A 10 5.17 -19.48 -9.59
C SER A 10 4.02 -19.61 -8.60
N VAL A 11 4.00 -18.71 -7.60
CA VAL A 11 2.88 -18.53 -6.68
C VAL A 11 1.64 -18.39 -7.58
N PRO A 12 0.56 -19.18 -7.36
CA PRO A 12 -0.63 -19.05 -8.18
C PRO A 12 -1.07 -17.59 -8.17
N ASP A 13 -1.42 -17.05 -9.35
CA ASP A 13 -1.87 -15.67 -9.49
C ASP A 13 -2.92 -15.39 -8.42
N GLN A 14 -2.55 -14.57 -7.46
CA GLN A 14 -3.41 -14.17 -6.38
C GLN A 14 -4.58 -13.42 -7.00
N ILE A 15 -5.79 -13.96 -6.86
CA ILE A 15 -6.98 -13.40 -7.50
C ILE A 15 -7.39 -12.15 -6.72
N TRP A 16 -7.10 -10.99 -7.30
CA TRP A 16 -7.50 -9.69 -6.77
C TRP A 16 -8.95 -9.39 -7.10
N THR A 17 -9.78 -9.26 -6.07
CA THR A 17 -11.18 -8.83 -6.19
C THR A 17 -11.27 -7.33 -5.94
N PRO A 18 -11.68 -6.51 -6.92
CA PRO A 18 -11.86 -5.08 -6.72
C PRO A 18 -12.93 -4.80 -5.67
N LEU A 19 -12.63 -3.93 -4.71
CA LEU A 19 -13.57 -3.55 -3.66
C LEU A 19 -14.22 -2.20 -3.96
N LYS A 20 -13.41 -1.17 -4.23
CA LYS A 20 -13.89 0.16 -4.61
C LYS A 20 -12.83 0.89 -5.42
N ALA A 21 -13.29 1.77 -6.30
CA ALA A 21 -12.46 2.70 -7.03
C ALA A 21 -13.06 4.11 -6.98
N VAL A 22 -12.20 5.11 -6.90
CA VAL A 22 -12.53 6.55 -6.92
C VAL A 22 -11.69 7.20 -8.01
N VAL A 23 -12.30 8.09 -8.80
CA VAL A 23 -11.63 8.78 -9.90
C VAL A 23 -11.54 10.26 -9.57
N ALA A 24 -10.32 10.80 -9.55
CA ALA A 24 -10.05 12.22 -9.40
C ALA A 24 -9.27 12.74 -10.61
N ARG A 25 -9.98 13.40 -11.55
CA ARG A 25 -9.46 14.11 -12.74
C ARG A 25 -8.04 13.66 -13.19
N GLY A 26 -7.95 12.45 -13.74
CA GLY A 26 -6.71 11.90 -14.29
C GLY A 26 -6.00 10.89 -13.40
N ALA A 27 -6.36 10.82 -12.11
CA ALA A 27 -5.94 9.77 -11.19
C ALA A 27 -7.09 8.79 -10.88
N HIS A 28 -6.76 7.50 -10.83
CA HIS A 28 -7.67 6.42 -10.44
C HIS A 28 -7.12 5.72 -9.20
N VAL A 29 -7.80 5.88 -8.08
CA VAL A 29 -7.46 5.24 -6.80
C VAL A 29 -8.36 4.03 -6.61
N SER A 30 -7.79 2.86 -6.42
CA SER A 30 -8.57 1.62 -6.23
C SER A 30 -8.01 0.73 -5.14
N LEU A 31 -8.91 0.09 -4.41
CA LEU A 31 -8.60 -0.91 -3.42
C LEU A 31 -9.13 -2.27 -3.89
N ALA A 32 -8.28 -3.28 -3.83
CA ALA A 32 -8.62 -4.67 -4.09
C ALA A 32 -8.22 -5.54 -2.89
N ILE A 33 -8.92 -6.66 -2.74
CA ILE A 33 -8.65 -7.66 -1.72
C ILE A 33 -8.26 -8.98 -2.38
N ALA A 34 -7.41 -9.75 -1.74
CA ALA A 34 -7.17 -11.13 -2.12
C ALA A 34 -7.20 -12.04 -0.90
N GLU A 35 -7.79 -13.22 -1.07
CA GLU A 35 -7.82 -14.24 -0.04
C GLU A 35 -6.49 -15.03 -0.01
N PRO A 36 -6.03 -15.47 1.17
CA PRO A 36 -6.72 -15.41 2.46
C PRO A 36 -6.58 -14.07 3.21
N VAL A 37 -5.52 -13.28 2.98
CA VAL A 37 -5.24 -12.06 3.77
C VAL A 37 -4.33 -11.10 2.98
N ASP A 38 -4.88 -10.36 2.02
CA ASP A 38 -4.09 -9.32 1.37
C ASP A 38 -4.95 -8.16 0.87
N LEU A 39 -4.34 -6.98 0.85
CA LEU A 39 -4.91 -5.74 0.35
C LEU A 39 -3.97 -5.17 -0.71
N ARG A 40 -4.56 -4.58 -1.74
CA ARG A 40 -3.83 -3.83 -2.75
C ARG A 40 -4.46 -2.48 -2.96
N LEU A 41 -3.70 -1.43 -2.67
CA LEU A 41 -4.05 -0.06 -3.01
C LEU A 41 -3.23 0.35 -4.23
N SER A 42 -3.93 0.73 -5.30
CA SER A 42 -3.30 1.21 -6.54
C SER A 42 -3.78 2.64 -6.82
N ILE A 43 -2.83 3.56 -6.99
CA ILE A 43 -3.04 4.94 -7.40
C ILE A 43 -2.43 5.10 -8.79
N ASP A 44 -3.26 5.03 -9.82
CA ASP A 44 -2.86 5.25 -11.20
C ASP A 44 -2.98 6.75 -11.52
N LEU A 45 -1.88 7.37 -11.93
CA LEU A 45 -1.80 8.80 -12.29
C LEU A 45 -1.86 9.02 -13.81
N GLY A 46 -2.08 7.97 -14.60
CA GLY A 46 -2.07 7.97 -16.06
C GLY A 46 -0.67 7.91 -16.69
N PHE A 47 0.37 8.36 -15.99
CA PHE A 47 1.78 8.27 -16.42
C PHE A 47 2.64 7.40 -15.52
N SER A 48 2.15 7.06 -14.33
CA SER A 48 2.80 6.17 -13.35
C SER A 48 1.75 5.56 -12.44
N VAL A 49 2.04 4.38 -11.90
CA VAL A 49 1.19 3.72 -10.91
C VAL A 49 1.99 3.60 -9.61
N ILE A 50 1.41 4.10 -8.52
CA ILE A 50 1.90 3.85 -7.17
C ILE A 50 1.07 2.69 -6.63
N GLU A 51 1.73 1.63 -6.17
CA GLU A 51 1.05 0.43 -5.68
C GLU A 51 1.64 -0.02 -4.35
N ALA A 52 0.76 -0.35 -3.41
CA ALA A 52 1.10 -1.04 -2.17
C ALA A 52 0.34 -2.36 -2.09
N VAL A 53 1.05 -3.43 -1.73
CA VAL A 53 0.51 -4.79 -1.56
C VAL A 53 0.87 -5.29 -0.17
N GLY A 54 -0.11 -5.79 0.57
CA GLY A 54 0.05 -6.16 1.98
C GLY A 54 -0.61 -5.14 2.89
N ILE A 55 -1.17 -5.64 4.00
CA ILE A 55 -1.94 -4.83 4.94
C ILE A 55 -1.11 -3.69 5.52
N ASP A 56 0.13 -3.95 5.93
CA ASP A 56 1.01 -2.93 6.51
C ASP A 56 1.39 -1.86 5.47
N GLN A 57 1.74 -2.28 4.25
CA GLN A 57 2.14 -1.37 3.17
C GLN A 57 0.97 -0.50 2.70
N VAL A 58 -0.22 -1.09 2.61
CA VAL A 58 -1.45 -0.35 2.29
C VAL A 58 -1.80 0.63 3.40
N GLY A 59 -1.66 0.23 4.67
CA GLY A 59 -1.83 1.12 5.83
C GLY A 59 -0.88 2.30 5.79
N ASP A 60 0.42 2.04 5.63
CA ASP A 60 1.45 3.07 5.51
C ASP A 60 1.16 4.04 4.36
N LEU A 61 0.72 3.53 3.20
CA LEU A 61 0.41 4.36 2.03
C LEU A 61 -0.83 5.24 2.27
N ILE A 62 -1.88 4.69 2.91
CA ILE A 62 -3.06 5.46 3.30
C ILE A 62 -2.68 6.60 4.24
N GLU A 63 -1.93 6.30 5.30
CA GLU A 63 -1.47 7.31 6.26
C GLU A 63 -0.64 8.40 5.57
N GLY A 64 0.28 8.01 4.68
CA GLY A 64 1.11 8.96 3.94
C GLY A 64 0.28 9.94 3.11
N PHE A 65 -0.74 9.46 2.42
CA PHE A 65 -1.63 10.29 1.60
C PHE A 65 -2.69 11.06 2.42
N GLN A 66 -2.86 10.80 3.71
CA GLN A 66 -3.76 11.56 4.58
C GLN A 66 -3.12 12.85 5.16
N LEU A 67 -1.84 13.14 4.88
CA LEU A 67 -1.12 14.31 5.39
C LEU A 67 -1.48 15.65 4.68
N GLN A 68 -2.70 15.78 4.15
CA GLN A 68 -3.12 16.92 3.32
C GLN A 68 -3.11 18.27 4.06
N ASP A 69 -3.31 18.27 5.39
CA ASP A 69 -3.44 19.49 6.20
C ASP A 69 -2.11 19.99 6.80
N GLU A 70 -0.99 19.37 6.43
CA GLU A 70 0.34 19.77 6.91
C GLU A 70 0.93 20.91 6.06
N GLU A 71 1.64 21.83 6.73
CA GLU A 71 2.32 22.98 6.10
C GLU A 71 3.36 22.53 5.05
N ARG A 72 3.92 21.32 5.23
CA ARG A 72 4.76 20.59 4.28
C ARG A 72 4.56 19.09 4.46
N ILE A 73 4.49 18.34 3.35
CA ILE A 73 4.46 16.87 3.42
C ILE A 73 5.86 16.32 3.66
N ALA A 74 6.02 15.56 4.73
CA ALA A 74 7.21 14.76 5.00
C ALA A 74 6.82 13.44 5.67
N CYS A 75 6.81 12.36 4.90
CA CYS A 75 6.54 11.00 5.39
C CYS A 75 7.70 10.08 5.03
N ASN A 76 8.19 9.32 6.00
CA ASN A 76 9.17 8.26 5.79
C ASN A 76 8.62 6.97 6.41
N ARG A 77 8.36 5.97 5.56
CA ARG A 77 7.82 4.66 5.92
C ARG A 77 8.72 3.57 5.35
N TYR A 78 8.57 2.35 5.85
CA TYR A 78 9.47 1.23 5.52
C TYR A 78 9.49 0.88 4.02
N GLY A 79 8.45 1.25 3.26
CA GLY A 79 8.35 1.01 1.82
C GLY A 79 8.49 2.22 0.91
N PHE A 80 8.35 3.45 1.43
CA PHE A 80 8.36 4.65 0.59
C PHE A 80 8.67 5.92 1.40
N VAL A 81 9.01 6.98 0.68
CA VAL A 81 9.21 8.33 1.19
C VAL A 81 8.31 9.29 0.40
N LEU A 82 7.63 10.19 1.10
CA LEU A 82 6.92 11.35 0.54
C LEU A 82 7.57 12.63 1.04
N THR A 83 8.02 13.50 0.14
CA THR A 83 8.61 14.80 0.49
C THR A 83 8.07 15.90 -0.41
N GLU A 84 7.77 17.06 0.17
CA GLU A 84 7.43 18.27 -0.59
C GLU A 84 8.68 19.09 -0.90
N GLU A 85 8.88 19.39 -2.19
CA GLU A 85 9.95 20.24 -2.70
C GLU A 85 9.35 21.43 -3.48
N GLU A 86 9.96 22.60 -3.34
CA GLU A 86 9.60 23.79 -4.12
C GLU A 86 10.47 23.83 -5.38
N HIS A 87 9.83 23.85 -6.55
CA HIS A 87 10.50 23.94 -7.84
C HIS A 87 10.84 25.40 -8.18
N GLU A 88 11.81 25.62 -9.07
CA GLU A 88 12.31 26.96 -9.45
C GLU A 88 11.22 27.94 -9.93
N ASP A 89 10.12 27.41 -10.47
CA ASP A 89 8.96 28.18 -10.93
C ASP A 89 7.95 28.53 -9.81
N GLY A 90 8.29 28.26 -8.54
CA GLY A 90 7.41 28.44 -7.38
C GLY A 90 6.32 27.36 -7.26
N VAL A 91 6.36 26.33 -8.10
CA VAL A 91 5.44 25.20 -8.06
C VAL A 91 5.89 24.21 -7.01
N ARG A 92 5.00 23.86 -6.08
CA ARG A 92 5.25 22.80 -5.08
C ARG A 92 4.97 21.43 -5.68
N LEU A 93 5.92 20.53 -5.53
CA LEU A 93 5.84 19.14 -5.96
C LEU A 93 5.95 18.22 -4.75
N VAL A 94 5.08 17.24 -4.68
CA VAL A 94 5.19 16.11 -3.74
C VAL A 94 5.87 14.98 -4.48
N ILE A 95 7.02 14.56 -3.96
CA ILE A 95 7.82 13.50 -4.53
C ILE A 95 7.56 12.22 -3.74
N TYR A 96 6.97 11.24 -4.40
CA TYR A 96 6.89 9.87 -3.93
C TYR A 96 8.13 9.12 -4.41
N ARG A 97 8.83 8.44 -3.50
CA ARG A 97 9.96 7.56 -3.81
C ARG A 97 9.76 6.22 -3.14
N ASP A 98 9.83 5.15 -3.91
CA ASP A 98 10.03 3.80 -3.37
C ASP A 98 11.35 3.21 -3.90
N LYS A 99 11.55 1.90 -3.69
CA LYS A 99 12.75 1.18 -4.15
C LYS A 99 12.90 1.12 -5.68
N HIS A 100 11.84 1.37 -6.45
CA HIS A 100 11.79 1.12 -7.89
C HIS A 100 11.42 2.35 -8.72
N THR A 101 10.77 3.33 -8.11
CA THR A 101 10.09 4.43 -8.77
C THR A 101 10.25 5.73 -7.99
N GLU A 102 10.42 6.82 -8.73
CA GLU A 102 10.25 8.17 -8.24
C GLU A 102 9.15 8.83 -9.07
N VAL A 103 8.14 9.36 -8.40
CA VAL A 103 6.98 10.01 -8.99
C VAL A 103 6.88 11.42 -8.44
N ARG A 104 6.87 12.41 -9.33
CA ARG A 104 6.68 13.82 -8.98
C ARG A 104 5.25 14.22 -9.25
N ILE A 105 4.54 14.62 -8.21
CA ILE A 105 3.11 14.94 -8.24
C ILE A 105 2.95 16.43 -7.90
N PRO A 106 2.29 17.24 -8.74
CA PRO A 106 1.95 18.61 -8.36
C PRO A 106 1.17 18.63 -7.05
N ARG A 107 1.47 19.55 -6.12
CA ARG A 107 0.80 19.61 -4.81
C ARG A 107 -0.72 19.64 -4.93
N SER A 108 -1.26 20.38 -5.90
CA SER A 108 -2.70 20.43 -6.17
C SER A 108 -3.30 19.08 -6.58
N ASP A 109 -2.54 18.23 -7.26
CA ASP A 109 -2.99 16.90 -7.66
C ASP A 109 -2.82 15.91 -6.51
N TYR A 110 -1.73 16.04 -5.73
CA TYR A 110 -1.57 15.30 -4.49
C TYR A 110 -2.75 15.53 -3.54
N ASP A 111 -3.14 16.78 -3.27
CA ASP A 111 -4.25 17.09 -2.35
C ASP A 111 -5.58 16.47 -2.83
N ARG A 112 -5.78 16.34 -4.14
CA ARG A 112 -6.96 15.67 -4.71
C ARG A 112 -6.90 14.16 -4.55
N ILE A 113 -5.72 13.57 -4.76
CA ILE A 113 -5.50 12.14 -4.55
C ILE A 113 -5.70 11.82 -3.08
N ALA A 114 -5.15 12.63 -2.17
CA ALA A 114 -5.36 12.55 -0.73
C ALA A 114 -6.85 12.57 -0.35
N GLY A 115 -7.62 13.49 -0.94
CA GLY A 115 -9.07 13.52 -0.79
C GLY A 115 -9.76 12.24 -1.29
N SER A 116 -9.29 11.68 -2.41
CA SER A 116 -9.84 10.44 -2.98
C SER A 116 -9.52 9.20 -2.14
N VAL A 117 -8.30 9.14 -1.59
CA VAL A 117 -7.89 8.11 -0.63
C VAL A 117 -8.74 8.22 0.63
N SER A 118 -8.98 9.43 1.12
CA SER A 118 -9.85 9.68 2.27
C SER A 118 -11.29 9.24 2.01
N GLU A 119 -11.85 9.54 0.83
CA GLU A 119 -13.19 9.09 0.43
C GLU A 119 -13.28 7.57 0.31
N LEU A 120 -12.23 6.94 -0.23
CA LEU A 120 -12.15 5.49 -0.37
C LEU A 120 -12.18 4.81 1.01
N VAL A 121 -11.38 5.31 1.95
CA VAL A 121 -11.26 4.75 3.31
C VAL A 121 -12.50 5.03 4.16
N ALA A 122 -13.19 6.15 3.91
CA ALA A 122 -14.45 6.48 4.57
C ALA A 122 -15.65 5.60 4.11
N ASP A 123 -15.49 4.78 3.07
CA ASP A 123 -16.55 3.87 2.64
C ASP A 123 -16.75 2.73 3.66
N PRO A 124 -17.97 2.53 4.19
CA PRO A 124 -18.23 1.48 5.19
C PRO A 124 -17.86 0.06 4.73
N ASN A 125 -17.99 -0.24 3.43
CA ASN A 125 -17.62 -1.56 2.90
C ASN A 125 -16.10 -1.72 2.83
N VAL A 126 -15.39 -0.64 2.49
CA VAL A 126 -13.92 -0.61 2.53
C VAL A 126 -13.44 -0.79 3.95
N GLN A 127 -13.97 -0.01 4.89
CA GLN A 127 -13.60 -0.09 6.29
C GLN A 127 -13.83 -1.51 6.85
N ALA A 128 -15.01 -2.10 6.61
CA ALA A 128 -15.30 -3.46 7.08
C ALA A 128 -14.37 -4.52 6.47
N ALA A 129 -13.99 -4.38 5.20
CA ALA A 129 -13.07 -5.30 4.54
C ALA A 129 -11.64 -5.16 5.08
N VAL A 130 -11.15 -3.93 5.27
CA VAL A 130 -9.83 -3.64 5.83
C VAL A 130 -9.74 -4.15 7.27
N GLU A 131 -10.74 -3.89 8.11
CA GLU A 131 -10.82 -4.38 9.49
C GLU A 131 -10.79 -5.92 9.55
N ARG A 132 -11.52 -6.58 8.63
CA ARG A 132 -11.53 -8.04 8.51
C ARG A 132 -10.16 -8.58 8.08
N ALA A 133 -9.52 -7.95 7.11
CA ALA A 133 -8.19 -8.33 6.63
C ALA A 133 -7.15 -8.18 7.76
N TYR A 134 -7.15 -7.03 8.45
CA TYR A 134 -6.28 -6.76 9.60
C TYR A 134 -6.49 -7.76 10.74
N SER A 135 -7.75 -8.05 11.09
CA SER A 135 -8.08 -9.02 12.15
C SER A 135 -7.56 -10.43 11.83
N ARG A 136 -7.65 -10.85 10.57
CA ARG A 136 -7.10 -12.13 10.10
C ARG A 136 -5.58 -12.11 10.09
N HIS A 137 -4.95 -11.04 9.64
CA HIS A 137 -3.50 -10.88 9.67
C HIS A 137 -2.95 -10.96 11.09
N ALA A 138 -3.57 -10.24 12.02
CA ALA A 138 -3.21 -10.31 13.44
C ALA A 138 -3.43 -11.70 14.04
N ALA A 139 -4.42 -12.48 13.56
CA ALA A 139 -4.61 -13.86 13.98
C ALA A 139 -3.53 -14.79 13.41
N THR A 140 -3.14 -14.61 12.14
CA THR A 140 -2.03 -15.34 11.51
C THR A 140 -0.71 -15.06 12.21
N LEU A 141 -0.36 -13.78 12.42
CA LEU A 141 0.86 -13.38 13.14
C LEU A 141 0.90 -13.96 14.56
N ARG A 142 -0.24 -13.99 15.26
CA ARG A 142 -0.34 -14.66 16.57
C ARG A 142 -0.14 -16.17 16.44
N GLY A 143 -0.71 -16.82 15.44
CA GLY A 143 -0.49 -18.25 15.19
C GLY A 143 0.97 -18.59 14.91
N GLU A 144 1.67 -17.75 14.13
CA GLU A 144 3.08 -17.89 13.80
C GLU A 144 4.00 -17.58 14.99
N ALA A 145 3.65 -16.58 15.82
CA ALA A 145 4.39 -16.28 17.04
C ALA A 145 4.30 -17.40 18.09
N TRP A 146 3.25 -18.23 18.04
CA TRP A 146 3.04 -19.38 18.91
C TRP A 146 3.55 -20.67 18.25
N HIS A 147 4.85 -20.75 17.98
CA HIS A 147 5.51 -22.04 17.81
C HIS A 147 5.82 -22.61 19.20
N PRO A 148 5.22 -23.75 19.61
CA PRO A 148 5.70 -24.45 20.79
C PRO A 148 7.17 -24.78 20.53
N GLY A 149 8.05 -24.32 21.43
CA GLY A 149 9.48 -24.61 21.34
C GLY A 149 9.73 -26.11 21.13
N PRO A 150 10.88 -26.49 20.54
CA PRO A 150 11.16 -27.89 20.21
C PRO A 150 10.86 -28.74 21.43
N GLN A 151 9.95 -29.70 21.27
CA GLN A 151 9.66 -30.70 22.30
C GLN A 151 10.99 -31.31 22.67
N GLY A 152 11.49 -30.97 23.85
CA GLY A 152 12.68 -31.60 24.41
C GLY A 152 12.42 -33.10 24.38
N CYS A 153 13.08 -33.80 23.46
CA CYS A 153 13.17 -35.25 23.49
C CYS A 153 13.74 -35.59 24.86
N GLY A 154 12.89 -36.14 25.73
CA GLY A 154 13.34 -36.80 26.93
C GLY A 154 14.27 -37.95 26.55
N ALA A 155 15.37 -38.04 27.27
CA ALA A 155 16.09 -39.27 27.58
C ALA A 155 16.82 -39.05 28.91
#